data_AF-A0A9X8G466-F1
#
_entry.id   AF-A0A9X8G466-F1
#
_cell.length_a   1.000
_cell.length_b   1.000
_cell.length_c   1.000
_cell.angle_alpha   90.00
_cell.angle_beta   90.00
_cell.angle_gamma   90.00
#
_symmetry.space_group_name_H-M   'P 1'
#
loop_
_entity.id
_entity.type
_entity.pdbx_description
1 polymer ?
#
loop_
_entity_poly.entity_id
_entity_poly.type
_entity_poly.pdbx_seq_one_letter_code
_entity_poly.pdbx_strand_id
1 'polypeptide(L)'
;MAEVNVIHKEKGDFFILQSDDKYLICMIWPYNSMWDVQKCFILDHAELSRYSDFHEMVSLAKDMRDNYDKYKHREVPVPEFKVR
;
A
#
# COMPACT_ATOMS: atom_id res chain seq x y z
N MET A 1 12.36 -5.38 -14.32
CA MET A 1 11.83 -4.26 -13.52
C MET A 1 10.33 -4.32 -13.70
N ALA A 2 9.58 -4.66 -12.65
CA ALA A 2 8.12 -4.69 -12.76
C ALA A 2 7.61 -3.25 -12.92
N GLU A 3 6.79 -2.99 -13.93
CA GLU A 3 6.16 -1.69 -14.09
C GLU A 3 5.04 -1.58 -13.07
N VAL A 4 5.10 -0.52 -12.25
CA VAL A 4 4.13 -0.30 -11.17
C VAL A 4 3.37 0.99 -11.46
N ASN A 5 2.05 0.87 -11.60
CA ASN A 5 1.15 1.98 -11.88
C ASN A 5 0.50 2.48 -10.60
N VAL A 6 0.53 3.79 -10.36
CA VAL A 6 -0.19 4.42 -9.25
C VAL A 6 -1.66 4.54 -9.67
N ILE A 7 -2.55 3.77 -9.03
CA ILE A 7 -3.98 3.80 -9.36
C ILE A 7 -4.76 4.76 -8.46
N HIS A 8 -4.30 4.97 -7.23
CA HIS A 8 -4.92 5.91 -6.30
C HIS A 8 -3.87 6.53 -5.39
N LYS A 9 -4.03 7.83 -5.13
CA LYS A 9 -3.22 8.57 -4.16
C LYS A 9 -4.15 9.30 -3.22
N GLU A 10 -4.20 8.86 -1.97
CA GLU A 10 -4.86 9.63 -0.93
C GLU A 10 -3.92 10.75 -0.47
N LYS A 11 -4.44 11.96 -0.23
CA LYS A 11 -3.61 13.09 0.20
C LYS A 11 -2.97 12.80 1.56
N GLY A 12 -1.68 12.47 1.54
CA GLY A 12 -0.79 12.53 2.70
C GLY A 12 -0.44 11.21 3.38
N ASP A 13 -1.18 10.11 3.12
CA ASP A 13 -1.04 8.91 3.97
C ASP A 13 -0.70 7.61 3.23
N PHE A 14 -1.22 7.37 2.03
CA PHE A 14 -0.91 6.14 1.29
C PHE A 14 -1.22 6.21 -0.22
N PHE A 15 -0.59 5.31 -0.95
CA PHE A 15 -0.65 5.07 -2.38
C PHE A 15 -1.15 3.65 -2.59
N ILE A 16 -2.05 3.49 -3.55
CA ILE A 16 -2.42 2.17 -4.05
C ILE A 16 -1.74 2.02 -5.40
N LEU A 17 -0.96 0.95 -5.52
CA LEU A 17 -0.22 0.61 -6.72
C LEU A 17 -0.74 -0.69 -7.31
N GLN A 18 -0.68 -0.80 -8.63
CA GLN A 18 -0.96 -2.02 -9.37
C GLN A 18 0.30 -2.44 -10.13
N SER A 19 0.69 -3.70 -9.99
CA SER A 19 1.81 -4.31 -10.70
C SER A 19 1.34 -5.66 -11.23
N ASP A 20 1.24 -5.81 -12.55
CA ASP A 20 0.67 -6.99 -13.20
C ASP A 20 -0.69 -7.38 -12.57
N ASP A 21 -0.75 -8.51 -11.86
CA ASP A 21 -1.93 -9.04 -11.16
C ASP A 21 -1.95 -8.75 -9.65
N LYS A 22 -1.01 -7.95 -9.16
CA LYS A 22 -0.86 -7.65 -7.74
C LYS A 22 -1.21 -6.21 -7.47
N TYR A 23 -1.86 -6.00 -6.34
CA TYR A 23 -2.05 -4.66 -5.80
C TYR A 23 -1.22 -4.50 -4.55
N LEU A 24 -0.69 -3.31 -4.38
CA LEU A 24 0.18 -2.94 -3.28
C LEU A 24 -0.42 -1.71 -2.61
N ILE A 25 -0.45 -1.72 -1.29
CA ILE A 25 -0.77 -0.54 -0.49
C ILE A 25 0.54 -0.04 0.10
N CYS A 26 0.98 1.13 -0.32
CA CYS A 26 2.20 1.78 0.15
C CYS A 26 1.83 2.98 1.00
N MET A 27 2.20 2.98 2.27
CA MET A 27 1.85 4.03 3.21
C MET A 27 3.08 4.70 3.80
N ILE A 28 2.94 5.99 4.08
CA ILE A 28 3.96 6.76 4.77
C ILE A 28 3.70 6.66 6.26
N TRP A 29 4.67 6.11 6.99
CA TRP A 29 4.67 6.08 8.43
C TRP A 29 5.45 7.27 8.96
N PRO A 30 4.79 8.17 9.71
CA PRO A 30 5.50 9.21 10.44
C PRO A 30 6.26 8.51 11.57
N TYR A 31 7.54 8.24 11.34
CA TYR A 31 8.42 7.75 12.39
C TYR A 31 8.86 8.93 13.24
N ASN A 32 9.10 8.72 14.54
CA ASN A 32 9.48 9.77 15.49
C ASN A 32 10.89 10.35 15.27
N SER A 33 11.46 10.14 14.08
CA SER A 33 12.79 10.58 13.67
C SER A 33 12.69 11.25 12.29
N MET A 34 13.68 12.07 11.92
CA MET A 34 13.69 13.04 10.80
C MET A 34 13.35 12.52 9.38
N TRP A 35 12.94 11.25 9.22
CA TRP A 35 12.69 10.62 7.93
C TRP A 35 11.38 9.82 7.95
N ASP A 36 10.52 10.14 7.00
CA ASP A 36 9.31 9.39 6.69
C ASP A 36 9.67 7.98 6.20
N VAL A 37 9.15 6.95 6.87
CA VAL A 37 9.39 5.55 6.48
C VAL A 37 8.24 5.11 5.58
N GLN A 38 8.56 4.68 4.36
CA GLN A 38 7.56 4.09 3.47
C GLN A 38 7.50 2.58 3.69
N LYS A 39 6.28 2.06 3.85
CA LYS A 39 6.01 0.62 3.95
C LYS A 39 5.01 0.22 2.89
N CYS A 40 5.28 -0.87 2.17
CA CYS A 40 4.39 -1.42 1.17
C CYS A 40 3.91 -2.81 1.58
N PHE A 41 2.64 -3.09 1.35
CA PHE A 41 2.02 -4.36 1.66
C PHE A 41 1.38 -4.92 0.40
N ILE A 42 1.62 -6.21 0.13
CA ILE A 42 0.94 -6.91 -0.96
C ILE A 42 -0.46 -7.33 -0.53
N LEU A 43 -1.44 -7.07 -1.40
CA LEU A 43 -2.81 -7.54 -1.25
C LEU A 43 -2.95 -8.96 -1.77
N ASP A 44 -3.72 -9.78 -1.06
CA ASP A 44 -3.95 -11.17 -1.48
C ASP A 44 -4.92 -11.22 -2.66
N HIS A 45 -4.79 -12.21 -3.53
CA HIS A 45 -5.62 -12.32 -4.74
C HIS A 45 -7.11 -12.49 -4.40
N ALA A 46 -7.41 -13.14 -3.27
CA ALA A 46 -8.77 -13.31 -2.75
C ALA A 46 -9.37 -12.00 -2.20
N GLU A 47 -8.52 -11.05 -1.83
CA GLU A 47 -8.89 -9.72 -1.37
C GLU A 47 -9.18 -8.79 -2.57
N LEU A 48 -8.48 -8.96 -3.69
CA LEU A 48 -8.70 -8.19 -4.92
C LEU A 48 -10.10 -8.34 -5.51
N SER A 49 -10.68 -9.54 -5.44
CA SER A 49 -12.06 -9.75 -5.90
C SER A 49 -13.11 -9.14 -4.96
N ARG A 50 -12.73 -8.86 -3.71
CA ARG A 50 -13.61 -8.22 -2.72
C ARG A 50 -13.55 -6.71 -2.85
N TYR A 51 -12.34 -6.17 -2.95
CA TYR A 51 -12.08 -4.73 -3.01
C TYR A 51 -12.25 -4.17 -4.42
N SER A 52 -13.46 -4.30 -4.96
CA SER A 52 -13.85 -3.71 -6.25
C SER A 52 -13.86 -2.18 -6.20
N ASP A 53 -13.90 -1.61 -5.00
CA ASP A 53 -14.01 -0.18 -4.74
C ASP A 53 -12.79 0.34 -3.95
N PHE A 54 -12.24 1.47 -4.40
CA PHE A 54 -11.11 2.14 -3.74
C PHE A 54 -11.39 2.44 -2.26
N HIS A 55 -12.67 2.68 -1.90
CA HIS A 55 -13.05 2.96 -0.52
C HIS A 55 -12.70 1.82 0.45
N GLU A 56 -12.86 0.57 0.01
CA GLU A 56 -12.55 -0.58 0.85
C GLU A 56 -11.03 -0.78 0.99
N MET A 57 -10.27 -0.52 -0.07
CA MET A 57 -8.81 -0.52 -0.01
C MET A 57 -8.27 0.57 0.94
N VAL A 58 -8.91 1.75 0.94
CA VAL A 58 -8.61 2.83 1.90
C VAL A 58 -8.88 2.38 3.34
N SER A 59 -10.00 1.69 3.58
CA SER A 59 -10.33 1.15 4.91
C SER A 59 -9.30 0.13 5.37
N LEU A 60 -8.88 -0.77 4.47
CA LEU A 60 -7.83 -1.75 4.74
C LEU A 60 -6.48 -1.09 5.01
N ALA A 61 -6.10 -0.04 4.27
CA ALA A 61 -4.87 0.70 4.51
C ALA A 61 -4.84 1.31 5.92
N LYS A 62 -5.97 1.84 6.40
CA LYS A 62 -6.11 2.35 7.78
C LYS A 62 -5.99 1.23 8.80
N ASP A 63 -6.69 0.11 8.60
CA ASP A 63 -6.59 -1.05 9.49
C ASP A 63 -5.16 -1.63 9.54
N MET A 64 -4.45 -1.66 8.41
CA MET A 64 -3.04 -2.07 8.34
C MET A 64 -2.12 -1.14 9.12
N ARG A 65 -2.37 0.16 9.09
CA ARG A 65 -1.62 1.15 9.86
C ARG A 65 -1.84 0.98 11.36
N ASP A 66 -3.09 0.77 11.77
CA ASP A 66 -3.45 0.60 13.18
C ASP A 66 -3.05 -0.77 13.74
N ASN A 67 -3.02 -1.81 12.89
CA ASN A 67 -2.74 -3.20 13.27
C ASN A 67 -1.50 -3.79 12.58
N TYR A 68 -0.39 -3.06 12.56
CA TYR A 68 0.83 -3.47 11.84
C TYR A 68 1.32 -4.90 12.14
N ASP A 69 1.30 -5.33 13.41
CA ASP A 69 1.74 -6.69 13.79
C ASP A 69 0.97 -7.81 13.09
N LYS A 70 -0.30 -7.57 12.77
CA LYS A 70 -1.14 -8.51 12.03
C LYS A 70 -0.69 -8.62 10.57
N TYR A 71 -0.24 -7.52 9.97
CA TYR A 71 0.02 -7.41 8.53
C TYR A 71 1.50 -7.38 8.14
N LYS A 72 2.44 -7.30 9.09
CA LYS A 72 3.90 -7.27 8.83
C LYS A 72 4.41 -8.44 7.97
N HIS A 73 3.72 -9.59 7.99
CA HIS A 73 4.06 -10.74 7.15
C HIS A 73 3.80 -10.50 5.65
N ARG A 74 2.99 -9.49 5.31
CA ARG A 74 2.69 -9.06 3.93
C ARG A 74 3.55 -7.88 3.48
N GLU A 75 4.43 -7.38 4.34
CA GLU A 75 5.31 -6.28 4.01
C GLU A 75 6.30 -6.71 2.92
N VAL A 76 6.39 -5.91 1.87
CA VAL A 76 7.31 -6.11 0.75
C VAL A 76 8.17 -4.86 0.58
N PRO A 77 9.38 -4.99 0.01
CA PRO A 77 10.19 -3.83 -0.34
C PRO A 77 9.40 -2.82 -1.17
N VAL A 78 9.52 -1.54 -0.84
CA VAL A 78 8.89 -0.46 -1.60
C VAL A 78 9.43 -0.51 -3.03
N PRO A 79 8.58 -0.78 -4.05
CA PRO A 79 9.06 -0.79 -5.42
C PRO A 79 9.44 0.63 -5.84
N GLU A 80 10.42 0.75 -6.74
CA GLU A 80 10.70 2.04 -7.37
C GLU A 80 9.56 2.40 -8.32
N PHE A 81 8.71 3.35 -7.92
CA PHE A 81 7.68 3.92 -8.80
C PHE A 81 7.97 5.40 -9.06
N LYS A 82 7.90 5.81 -10.32
CA LYS A 82 7.99 7.22 -10.69
C LYS A 82 6.64 7.87 -10.44
N VAL A 83 6.54 8.66 -9.37
CA VAL A 83 5.43 9.62 -9.22
C VAL A 83 5.65 10.69 -10.30
N ARG A 84 4.85 10.63 -11.38
CA ARG A 84 4.89 11.59 -12.47
C ARG A 84 4.28 12.92 -12.07
#